data_AF-A0A536BR26-F1
#
_entry.id   AF-A0A536BR26-F1
#
_cell.length_a   1.000
_cell.length_b   1.000
_cell.length_c   1.000
_cell.angle_alpha   90.00
_cell.angle_beta   90.00
_cell.angle_gamma   90.00
#
_symmetry.space_group_name_H-M   'P 1'
#
loop_
_entity.id
_entity.type
_entity.pdbx_description
1 polymer ?
#
loop_
_entity_poly.entity_id
_entity_poly.type
_entity_poly.pdbx_seq_one_letter_code
_entity_poly.pdbx_strand_id
1 'polypeptide(L)' 'GLPAGAEMIMPGDNVEMTVELITPIALETGQRFAIREGGRTVGAGAITSITE' A
#
# COMPACT_ATOMS: atom_id res chain seq x y z
N GLY A 1 -8.68 2.98 3.95
CA GLY A 1 -9.21 4.30 3.56
C GLY A 1 -8.51 5.39 4.34
N LEU A 2 -8.77 6.65 3.99
CA LEU A 2 -8.26 7.79 4.76
C LEU A 2 -8.93 7.85 6.15
N PRO A 3 -8.21 8.25 7.21
CA PRO A 3 -8.83 8.58 8.49
C PRO A 3 -9.96 9.59 8.31
N ALA A 4 -11.00 9.53 9.15
CA ALA A 4 -12.20 10.36 8.97
C ALA A 4 -11.86 11.87 8.91
N GLY A 5 -12.19 12.51 7.79
CA GLY A 5 -11.92 13.92 7.53
C GLY A 5 -10.51 14.24 7.04
N ALA A 6 -9.66 13.25 6.83
CA ALA A 6 -8.32 13.44 6.27
C ALA A 6 -8.37 13.50 4.73
N GLU A 7 -7.71 14.49 4.15
CA GLU A 7 -7.53 14.63 2.71
C GLU A 7 -6.31 13.84 2.18
N MET A 8 -5.40 13.46 3.07
CA MET A 8 -4.14 12.81 2.75
C MET A 8 -3.65 11.90 3.90
N ILE A 9 -2.79 10.94 3.56
CA ILE A 9 -2.11 10.06 4.52
C ILE A 9 -0.81 10.75 4.96
N MET A 10 -0.57 10.84 6.26
CA MET A 10 0.63 11.47 6.81
C MET A 10 1.70 10.43 7.17
N PRO A 11 2.99 10.81 7.20
CA PRO A 11 4.04 9.92 7.68
C PRO A 11 3.76 9.45 9.11
N GLY A 12 3.75 8.12 9.30
CA GLY A 12 3.44 7.48 10.58
C GLY A 12 2.03 6.90 10.68
N ASP A 13 1.14 7.22 9.74
CA ASP A 13 -0.21 6.65 9.72
C ASP A 13 -0.19 5.18 9.27
N ASN A 14 -1.03 4.37 9.94
CA ASN A 14 -1.39 3.03 9.50
C ASN A 14 -2.71 3.08 8.75
N VAL A 15 -2.71 2.67 7.49
CA VAL A 15 -3.89 2.72 6.62
C VAL A 15 -4.02 1.45 5.78
N GLU A 16 -5.26 1.11 5.45
CA GLU A 16 -5.59 0.16 4.39
C GLU A 16 -5.77 0.89 3.06
N MET A 17 -5.28 0.32 1.96
CA MET A 17 -5.41 0.91 0.63
C MET A 17 -5.60 -0.16 -0.44
N THR A 18 -6.31 0.19 -1.51
CA THR A 18 -6.38 -0.60 -2.73
C THR A 18 -5.29 -0.13 -3.68
N VAL A 19 -4.58 -1.06 -4.31
CA VAL A 19 -3.49 -0.78 -5.25
C VAL A 19 -3.73 -1.55 -6.53
N GLU A 20 -3.62 -0.87 -7.67
CA GLU A 20 -3.64 -1.48 -9.00
C GLU A 20 -2.22 -1.54 -9.55
N LEU A 21 -1.78 -2.72 -9.99
CA LEU A 21 -0.45 -2.91 -10.56
C LEU A 21 -0.50 -2.71 -12.07
N ILE A 22 0.42 -1.93 -12.61
CA ILE A 22 0.54 -1.69 -14.06
C ILE A 22 0.99 -2.94 -14.85
N THR A 23 1.53 -3.95 -14.15
CA THR A 23 1.98 -5.21 -14.73
C THR A 23 1.61 -6.37 -13.80
N PRO A 24 1.24 -7.54 -14.34
CA PRO A 24 0.94 -8.71 -13.52
C PRO A 24 2.15 -9.16 -12.71
N ILE A 25 1.93 -9.44 -11.42
CA ILE A 25 2.91 -9.99 -10.49
C ILE A 25 2.23 -11.11 -9.71
N ALA A 26 2.97 -12.16 -9.37
CA ALA A 26 2.46 -13.20 -8.48
C ALA A 26 2.36 -12.65 -7.04
N LEU A 27 1.13 -12.62 -6.51
CA LEU A 27 0.82 -12.08 -5.18
C LEU A 27 0.28 -13.18 -4.26
N GLU A 28 0.51 -13.03 -2.96
CA GLU A 28 -0.03 -13.90 -1.91
C GLU A 28 -0.49 -13.06 -0.72
N THR A 29 -1.63 -13.41 -0.12
CA THR A 29 -2.08 -12.76 1.12
C THR A 29 -1.06 -12.93 2.24
N GLY A 30 -0.74 -11.84 2.93
CA GLY A 30 0.31 -11.78 3.96
C GLY A 30 1.71 -11.49 3.40
N GLN A 31 1.92 -11.53 2.08
CA GLN A 31 3.18 -11.14 1.46
C GLN A 31 3.52 -9.69 1.82
N ARG A 32 4.75 -9.46 2.28
CA ARG A 32 5.25 -8.13 2.66
C ARG A 32 5.86 -7.42 1.47
N PHE A 33 5.68 -6.10 1.41
CA PHE A 33 6.23 -5.25 0.35
C PHE A 33 6.68 -3.88 0.88
N ALA A 34 7.45 -3.17 0.07
CA ALA A 34 7.85 -1.79 0.32
C ALA A 34 7.36 -0.88 -0.82
N ILE A 35 6.91 0.33 -0.47
CA ILE A 35 6.52 1.39 -1.42
C ILE A 35 7.73 2.32 -1.58
N ARG A 36 8.14 2.58 -2.83
CA ARG A 36 9.32 3.40 -3.13
C ARG A 36 8.99 4.50 -4.12
N GLU A 37 9.50 5.70 -3.84
CA GLU A 37 9.38 6.87 -4.70
C GLU A 37 10.70 7.67 -4.65
N GLY A 38 11.17 8.18 -5.80
CA GLY A 38 12.40 8.97 -5.85
C GLY A 38 13.64 8.26 -5.28
N GLY A 39 13.67 6.92 -5.34
CA GLY A 39 14.75 6.09 -4.78
C GLY A 39 14.66 5.80 -3.28
N ARG A 40 13.70 6.38 -2.55
CA ARG A 40 13.52 6.22 -1.10
C ARG A 40 12.36 5.28 -0.79
N THR A 41 12.42 4.59 0.35
CA THR A 41 11.27 3.86 0.90
C THR A 41 10.35 4.84 1.61
N VAL A 42 9.10 4.90 1.18
CA VAL A 42 8.08 5.83 1.73
C VAL A 42 6.99 5.08 2.50
N GLY A 43 6.92 3.75 2.39
CA GLY A 43 6.00 2.93 3.13
C GLY A 43 6.38 1.45 3.11
N ALA A 44 5.79 0.69 4.01
CA ALA A 44 5.89 -0.76 4.07
C ALA A 44 4.50 -1.34 4.37
N GLY A 45 4.18 -2.49 3.79
CA GLY A 45 2.86 -3.09 3.92
C GLY A 45 2.88 -4.60 3.81
N ALA A 46 1.71 -5.19 4.02
CA ALA A 46 1.44 -6.59 3.74
C ALA A 46 0.09 -6.68 2.99
N ILE A 47 -0.01 -7.61 2.06
CA ILE A 47 -1.23 -7.81 1.26
C ILE A 47 -2.32 -8.41 2.16
N THR A 48 -3.49 -7.78 2.22
CA THR A 48 -4.63 -8.25 3.02
C THR A 48 -5.66 -9.01 2.18
N SER A 49 -5.85 -8.61 0.91
CA SER A 49 -6.71 -9.27 -0.07
C SER A 49 -6.19 -9.04 -1.49
N ILE A 50 -6.57 -9.92 -2.43
CA ILE A 50 -6.28 -9.79 -3.86
C ILE A 50 -7.61 -9.64 -4.59
N THR A 51 -7.71 -8.62 -5.43
CA THR A 51 -8.90 -8.29 -6.23
C THR A 51 -8.51 -8.15 -7.69
N GLU A 52 -9.37 -8.60 -8.61
CA GLU A 52 -9.19 -8.52 -10.07
C GLU A 52 -9.98 -7.36 -10.69
#